data_AF-B3E512-F1
#
_entry.id   AF-B3E512-F1
#
_cell.length_a   1.000
_cell.length_b   1.000
_cell.length_c   1.000
_cell.angle_alpha   90.00
_cell.angle_beta   90.00
_cell.angle_gamma   90.00
#
_symmetry.space_group_name_H-M   'P 1'
#
loop_
_entity.id
_entity.type
_entity.pdbx_description
1 polymer ?
#
loop_
_entity_poly.entity_id
_entity_poly.type
_entity_poly.pdbx_seq_one_letter_code
_entity_poly.pdbx_strand_id
1 'polypeptide(L)'
;MRLLAHLYPDYSSPIITVHEALRLQRQYPDKWGKRCFYDLTLLRELHPIDRGAASTFAYPEGCLVEYGKHSKGIAHELVLNYICNTETWPVELNGKKYLLQNRVAIDEFFITDIATRNTCLVDCHMFLTPKSELYNELAGRLGIEVTPPFWWMKFFKKRTLKKFNLTVFELKMLPEWHVADPVNFTVEEIKQLQGKITDYLNSGTKLTCLFNPG
;
A
#
# COMPACT_ATOMS: atom_id res chain seq x y z
N MET A 1 -2.61 -8.74 -4.57
CA MET A 1 -1.51 -9.39 -5.28
C MET A 1 -0.41 -8.35 -5.52
N ARG A 2 0.82 -8.61 -5.07
CA ARG A 2 1.97 -7.73 -5.32
C ARG A 2 2.43 -7.86 -6.77
N LEU A 3 2.83 -6.76 -7.38
CA LEU A 3 3.44 -6.74 -8.72
C LEU A 3 4.90 -7.14 -8.59
N LEU A 4 5.31 -8.20 -9.27
CA LEU A 4 6.61 -8.80 -8.96
C LEU A 4 7.46 -9.02 -10.18
N ALA A 5 8.63 -8.40 -10.18
CA ALA A 5 9.66 -8.68 -11.14
C ALA A 5 10.55 -9.83 -10.68
N HIS A 6 11.02 -10.60 -11.65
CA HIS A 6 12.07 -11.59 -11.46
C HIS A 6 13.33 -11.19 -12.22
N LEU A 7 14.45 -11.07 -11.49
CA LEU A 7 15.84 -10.77 -11.90
C LEU A 7 16.33 -9.36 -11.56
N TYR A 8 15.53 -8.32 -11.83
CA TYR A 8 15.93 -6.92 -11.57
C TYR A 8 14.85 -6.18 -10.77
N PRO A 9 15.24 -5.21 -9.91
CA PRO A 9 14.32 -4.30 -9.24
C PRO A 9 13.85 -3.21 -10.23
N ASP A 10 13.38 -3.62 -11.40
CA ASP A 10 12.84 -2.72 -12.41
C ASP A 10 11.80 -3.45 -13.27
N TYR A 11 11.02 -2.64 -13.99
CA TYR A 11 9.97 -3.12 -14.87
C TYR A 11 10.49 -3.87 -16.11
N SER A 12 11.78 -4.10 -16.31
CA SER A 12 12.28 -4.85 -17.48
C SER A 12 12.09 -6.37 -17.33
N SER A 13 11.82 -6.81 -16.10
CA SER A 13 11.73 -8.22 -15.73
C SER A 13 10.32 -8.80 -15.93
N PRO A 14 10.17 -10.09 -16.28
CA PRO A 14 8.88 -10.75 -16.35
C PRO A 14 8.13 -10.70 -15.01
N ILE A 15 6.82 -10.49 -15.09
CA ILE A 15 5.95 -10.50 -13.91
C ILE A 15 5.61 -11.94 -13.54
N ILE A 16 5.88 -12.33 -12.30
CA ILE A 16 5.67 -13.71 -11.82
C ILE A 16 4.72 -13.72 -10.63
N THR A 17 3.66 -14.55 -10.71
CA THR A 17 2.70 -14.74 -9.61
C THR A 17 3.29 -15.61 -8.49
N VAL A 18 2.66 -15.64 -7.30
CA VAL A 18 3.19 -16.43 -6.17
C VAL A 18 3.17 -17.91 -6.46
N HIS A 19 2.09 -18.37 -7.09
CA HIS A 19 1.95 -19.78 -7.43
C HIS A 19 2.97 -20.18 -8.49
N GLU A 20 3.25 -19.32 -9.46
CA GLU A 20 4.27 -19.58 -10.47
C GLU A 20 5.69 -19.56 -9.87
N ALA A 21 5.99 -18.59 -9.00
CA ALA A 21 7.26 -18.54 -8.28
C ALA A 21 7.49 -19.81 -7.44
N LEU A 22 6.48 -20.24 -6.67
CA LEU A 22 6.53 -21.48 -5.90
C LEU A 22 6.66 -22.72 -6.79
N ARG A 23 5.93 -22.76 -7.92
CA ARG A 23 6.01 -23.85 -8.90
C ARG A 23 7.42 -23.96 -9.48
N LEU A 24 8.03 -22.84 -9.85
CA LEU A 24 9.39 -22.77 -10.40
C LEU A 24 10.44 -23.16 -9.36
N GLN A 25 10.29 -22.73 -8.11
CA GLN A 25 11.15 -23.16 -7.01
C GLN A 25 11.09 -24.67 -6.76
N ARG A 26 9.89 -25.27 -6.83
CA ARG A 26 9.72 -26.72 -6.67
C ARG A 26 10.27 -27.52 -7.87
N GLN A 27 10.03 -27.04 -9.08
CA GLN A 27 10.42 -27.76 -10.31
C GLN A 27 11.91 -27.62 -10.62
N TYR A 28 12.52 -26.49 -10.26
CA TYR A 28 13.90 -26.14 -10.62
C TYR A 28 14.66 -25.48 -9.45
N PRO A 29 14.84 -26.19 -8.31
CA PRO A 29 15.39 -25.61 -7.09
C PRO A 29 16.78 -25.01 -7.26
N ASP A 30 17.64 -25.62 -8.08
CA ASP A 30 19.01 -25.13 -8.31
C ASP A 30 19.06 -23.76 -9.01
N LYS A 31 18.03 -23.44 -9.80
CA LYS A 31 17.94 -22.17 -10.55
C LYS A 31 17.09 -21.11 -9.84
N TRP A 32 16.11 -21.54 -9.05
CA TRP A 32 15.06 -20.68 -8.51
C TRP A 32 15.02 -20.59 -6.99
N GLY A 33 15.65 -21.51 -6.26
CA GLY A 33 15.65 -21.55 -4.80
C GLY A 33 16.31 -20.35 -4.13
N LYS A 34 17.20 -19.64 -4.84
CA LYS A 34 17.89 -18.43 -4.36
C LYS A 34 17.51 -17.15 -5.13
N ARG A 35 16.53 -17.21 -6.02
CA ARG A 35 16.14 -16.04 -6.81
C ARG A 35 15.35 -15.07 -5.94
N CYS A 36 15.74 -13.80 -6.00
CA CYS A 36 14.97 -12.71 -5.43
C CYS A 36 13.82 -12.34 -6.37
N PHE A 37 12.66 -12.06 -5.76
CA PHE A 37 11.54 -11.42 -6.42
C PHE A 37 11.46 -10.00 -5.90
N TYR A 38 11.03 -9.05 -6.73
CA TYR A 38 10.98 -7.66 -6.33
C TYR A 38 9.56 -7.15 -6.40
N ASP A 39 9.07 -6.53 -5.34
CA ASP A 39 7.94 -5.63 -5.44
C ASP A 39 8.30 -4.52 -6.43
N LEU A 40 7.66 -4.51 -7.60
CA LEU A 40 7.91 -3.52 -8.64
C LEU A 40 7.44 -2.12 -8.25
N THR A 41 6.54 -2.03 -7.27
CA THR A 41 6.05 -0.74 -6.80
C THR A 41 7.04 -0.12 -5.82
N LEU A 42 7.60 -0.92 -4.92
CA LEU A 42 8.52 -0.46 -3.87
C LEU A 42 9.99 -0.73 -4.17
N LEU A 43 10.29 -1.38 -5.29
CA LEU A 43 11.60 -1.88 -5.70
C LEU A 43 12.32 -2.68 -4.59
N ARG A 44 11.55 -3.49 -3.84
CA ARG A 44 12.01 -4.19 -2.62
C ARG A 44 11.93 -5.70 -2.76
N GLU A 45 12.92 -6.39 -2.21
CA GLU A 45 12.98 -7.86 -2.26
C GLU A 45 11.85 -8.54 -1.48
N LEU A 46 11.37 -9.62 -2.06
CA LEU A 46 10.30 -10.47 -1.56
C LEU A 46 10.62 -11.94 -1.79
N HIS A 47 10.12 -12.77 -0.89
CA HIS A 47 10.20 -14.22 -0.97
C HIS A 47 8.80 -14.83 -1.10
N PRO A 48 8.61 -15.77 -2.03
CA PRO A 48 7.38 -16.54 -2.08
C PRO A 48 7.33 -17.47 -0.86
N ILE A 49 6.19 -17.46 -0.17
CA ILE A 49 5.89 -18.32 0.97
C ILE A 49 4.71 -19.22 0.59
N ASP A 50 4.96 -20.51 0.62
CA ASP A 50 3.93 -21.52 0.48
C ASP A 50 3.10 -21.63 1.76
N ARG A 51 1.80 -21.33 1.63
CA ARG A 51 0.81 -21.52 2.71
C ARG A 51 -0.39 -22.33 2.19
N GLY A 52 -0.17 -23.18 1.18
CA GLY A 52 -1.23 -23.87 0.45
C GLY A 52 -2.11 -22.88 -0.31
N ALA A 53 -3.43 -22.91 -0.06
CA ALA A 53 -4.42 -22.04 -0.69
C ALA A 53 -4.21 -20.53 -0.39
N ALA A 54 -3.45 -20.20 0.65
CA ALA A 54 -3.17 -18.81 1.06
C ALA A 54 -1.72 -18.38 0.79
N SER A 55 -1.03 -19.05 -0.14
CA SER A 55 0.35 -18.73 -0.51
C SER A 55 0.50 -17.26 -0.88
N THR A 56 1.62 -16.66 -0.49
CA THR A 56 1.85 -15.22 -0.70
C THR A 56 3.32 -14.86 -0.80
N PHE A 57 3.64 -13.64 -1.21
CA PHE A 57 4.97 -13.07 -1.04
C PHE A 57 5.08 -12.32 0.27
N ALA A 58 6.24 -12.41 0.91
CA ALA A 58 6.56 -11.66 2.12
C ALA A 58 7.97 -11.08 2.06
N TYR A 59 8.23 -10.08 2.88
CA TYR A 59 9.57 -9.51 3.03
C TYR A 59 10.52 -10.48 3.77
N PRO A 60 11.84 -10.40 3.52
CA PRO A 60 12.83 -11.18 4.25
C PRO A 60 12.74 -10.95 5.78
N GLU A 61 13.04 -11.98 6.59
CA GLU A 61 13.04 -11.91 8.06
C GLU A 61 13.92 -10.74 8.56
N GLY A 62 13.43 -10.01 9.58
CA GLY A 62 14.05 -8.77 10.08
C GLY A 62 13.49 -7.48 9.47
N CYS A 63 12.71 -7.60 8.39
CA CYS A 63 11.79 -6.54 7.96
C CYS A 63 10.57 -6.55 8.88
N LEU A 64 10.20 -5.41 9.47
CA LEU A 64 9.06 -5.25 10.42
C LEU A 64 7.65 -5.59 9.84
N VAL A 65 7.57 -6.27 8.70
CA VAL A 65 6.36 -6.43 7.89
C VAL A 65 6.19 -7.89 7.49
N GLU A 66 5.68 -8.72 8.40
CA GLU A 66 5.22 -10.09 8.07
C GLU A 66 3.83 -10.05 7.40
N TYR A 67 3.68 -9.48 6.21
CA TYR A 67 2.37 -9.53 5.54
C TYR A 67 2.46 -9.77 4.04
N GLY A 68 1.57 -10.68 3.61
CA GLY A 68 1.22 -10.95 2.22
C GLY A 68 -0.23 -11.45 2.05
N LYS A 69 -1.03 -11.59 3.12
CA LYS A 69 -2.38 -12.17 3.01
C LYS A 69 -3.39 -11.27 2.28
N HIS A 70 -3.13 -9.98 2.10
CA HIS A 70 -4.17 -9.00 1.75
C HIS A 70 -3.76 -7.90 0.77
N SER A 71 -2.78 -8.12 -0.11
CA SER A 71 -2.52 -7.12 -1.15
C SER A 71 -3.82 -6.90 -1.94
N LYS A 72 -4.44 -5.72 -1.80
CA LYS A 72 -5.79 -5.40 -2.30
C LYS A 72 -5.82 -5.22 -3.83
N GLY A 73 -4.69 -5.47 -4.48
CA GLY A 73 -4.51 -5.43 -5.93
C GLY A 73 -3.40 -4.48 -6.32
N ILE A 74 -3.03 -4.50 -7.59
CA ILE A 74 -1.95 -3.69 -8.16
C ILE A 74 -2.14 -2.20 -7.89
N ALA A 75 -3.35 -1.70 -8.11
CA ALA A 75 -3.69 -0.29 -7.91
C ALA A 75 -3.50 0.16 -6.46
N HIS A 76 -3.77 -0.72 -5.49
CA HIS A 76 -3.61 -0.42 -4.07
C HIS A 76 -2.13 -0.15 -3.76
N GLU A 77 -1.24 -1.04 -4.20
CA GLU A 77 0.21 -0.89 -4.02
C GLU A 77 0.75 0.37 -4.73
N LEU A 78 0.29 0.65 -5.96
CA LEU A 78 0.70 1.84 -6.71
C LEU A 78 0.30 3.14 -6.00
N VAL A 79 -0.88 3.18 -5.38
CA VAL A 79 -1.33 4.32 -4.57
C VAL A 79 -0.45 4.48 -3.33
N LEU A 80 -0.20 3.40 -2.59
CA LEU A 80 0.65 3.47 -1.39
C LEU A 80 2.07 3.92 -1.74
N ASN A 81 2.64 3.38 -2.82
CA ASN A 81 3.95 3.79 -3.31
C ASN A 81 4.00 5.29 -3.64
N TYR A 82 2.99 5.81 -4.33
CA TYR A 82 2.90 7.25 -4.60
C TYR A 82 2.88 8.07 -3.29
N ILE A 83 2.00 7.72 -2.35
CA ILE A 83 1.84 8.47 -1.09
C ILE A 83 3.14 8.45 -0.28
N CYS A 84 3.85 7.32 -0.25
CA CYS A 84 5.08 7.17 0.52
C CYS A 84 6.26 7.92 -0.07
N ASN A 85 6.29 8.12 -1.38
CA ASN A 85 7.41 8.76 -2.07
C ASN A 85 7.15 10.21 -2.48
N THR A 86 5.92 10.70 -2.35
CA THR A 86 5.63 12.10 -2.64
C THR A 86 6.01 13.01 -1.47
N GLU A 87 6.68 14.12 -1.78
CA GLU A 87 6.98 15.19 -0.80
C GLU A 87 5.76 16.07 -0.54
N THR A 88 4.91 16.26 -1.55
CA THR A 88 3.71 17.07 -1.45
C THR A 88 2.53 16.37 -2.08
N TRP A 89 1.34 16.55 -1.52
CA TRP A 89 0.14 15.89 -2.01
C TRP A 89 -1.06 16.82 -1.93
N PRO A 90 -1.60 17.27 -3.08
CA PRO A 90 -2.83 18.02 -3.10
C PRO A 90 -4.01 17.10 -2.81
N VAL A 91 -4.79 17.45 -1.80
CA VAL A 91 -5.97 16.70 -1.36
C VAL A 91 -7.19 17.60 -1.25
N GLU A 92 -8.37 17.03 -1.39
CA GLU A 92 -9.64 17.68 -1.15
C GLU A 92 -10.36 17.02 0.03
N LEU A 93 -10.69 17.82 1.03
CA LEU A 93 -11.48 17.42 2.20
C LEU A 93 -12.71 18.32 2.28
N ASN A 94 -13.90 17.72 2.26
CA ASN A 94 -15.18 18.45 2.34
C ASN A 94 -15.29 19.63 1.35
N GLY A 95 -14.81 19.46 0.12
CA GLY A 95 -14.86 20.47 -0.93
C GLY A 95 -13.78 21.57 -0.83
N LYS A 96 -12.89 21.52 0.17
CA LYS A 96 -11.74 22.43 0.28
C LYS A 96 -10.45 21.70 -0.05
N LYS A 97 -9.61 22.37 -0.84
CA LYS A 97 -8.29 21.86 -1.24
C LYS A 97 -7.25 22.21 -0.18
N TYR A 98 -6.33 21.26 0.05
CA TYR A 98 -5.18 21.40 0.93
C TYR A 98 -3.95 20.83 0.25
N LEU A 99 -2.79 21.39 0.55
CA LEU A 99 -1.48 20.84 0.20
C LEU A 99 -0.84 20.20 1.43
N LEU A 100 -0.84 18.87 1.43
CA LEU A 100 -0.08 18.12 2.42
C LEU A 100 1.41 18.19 2.07
N GLN A 101 2.25 18.38 3.09
CA GLN A 101 3.70 18.31 2.94
C GLN A 101 4.21 17.15 3.79
N ASN A 102 4.63 16.10 3.11
CA ASN A 102 5.03 14.85 3.72
C ASN A 102 6.49 14.92 4.15
N ARG A 103 6.77 14.58 5.41
CA ARG A 103 8.14 14.37 5.90
C ARG A 103 8.56 12.92 5.67
N VAL A 104 7.66 12.00 5.99
CA VAL A 104 7.85 10.56 5.86
C VAL A 104 6.46 9.93 5.86
N ALA A 105 6.24 8.95 5.00
CA ALA A 105 5.11 8.05 5.16
C ALA A 105 5.58 6.61 5.22
N ILE A 106 4.83 5.80 5.96
CA ILE A 106 5.12 4.40 6.20
C ILE A 106 3.90 3.61 5.75
N ASP A 107 4.09 2.75 4.76
CA ASP A 107 3.08 1.78 4.32
C ASP A 107 2.91 0.66 5.36
N GLU A 108 1.71 0.07 5.39
CA GLU A 108 1.36 -1.03 6.28
C GLU A 108 1.73 -0.77 7.77
N PHE A 109 1.35 0.40 8.29
CA PHE A 109 1.74 0.81 9.64
C PHE A 109 0.94 0.10 10.74
N PHE A 110 1.65 -0.67 11.57
CA PHE A 110 1.07 -1.36 12.74
C PHE A 110 1.01 -0.46 13.96
N ILE A 111 -0.18 -0.37 14.55
CA ILE A 111 -0.47 0.36 15.77
C ILE A 111 -0.79 -0.67 16.85
N THR A 112 0.12 -0.84 17.80
CA THR A 112 -0.03 -1.81 18.89
C THR A 112 -0.37 -1.11 20.20
N ASP A 113 -1.53 -1.41 20.77
CA ASP A 113 -1.86 -1.03 22.14
C ASP A 113 -1.11 -1.95 23.11
N ILE A 114 0.00 -1.47 23.67
CA ILE A 114 0.89 -2.24 24.55
C ILE A 114 0.12 -2.86 25.73
N ALA A 115 -0.88 -2.15 26.28
CA ALA A 115 -1.62 -2.62 27.44
C ALA A 115 -2.55 -3.80 27.14
N THR A 116 -3.13 -3.84 25.94
CA THR A 116 -4.06 -4.91 25.54
C THR A 116 -3.47 -5.90 24.55
N ARG A 117 -2.27 -5.63 24.04
CA ARG A 117 -1.62 -6.29 22.89
C ARG A 117 -2.48 -6.29 21.62
N ASN A 118 -3.54 -5.49 21.57
CA ASN A 118 -4.36 -5.35 20.38
C ASN A 118 -3.60 -4.53 19.34
N THR A 119 -3.46 -5.10 18.16
CA THR A 119 -2.81 -4.43 17.03
C THR A 119 -3.85 -4.07 15.99
N CYS A 120 -3.78 -2.86 15.44
CA CYS A 120 -4.49 -2.52 14.22
C CYS A 120 -3.50 -2.04 13.15
N LEU A 121 -3.80 -2.37 11.90
CA LEU A 121 -3.05 -1.92 10.73
C LEU A 121 -3.70 -0.66 10.16
N VAL A 122 -2.93 0.27 9.62
CA VAL A 122 -3.41 1.33 8.71
C VAL A 122 -2.61 1.20 7.42
N ASP A 123 -3.25 1.30 6.25
CA ASP A 123 -2.55 1.07 4.97
C ASP A 123 -1.36 2.02 4.77
N CYS A 124 -1.47 3.28 5.20
CA CYS A 124 -0.34 4.21 5.25
C CYS A 124 -0.46 5.18 6.43
N HIS A 125 0.65 5.45 7.11
CA HIS A 125 0.77 6.50 8.13
C HIS A 125 1.69 7.59 7.62
N MET A 126 1.16 8.81 7.46
CA MET A 126 1.93 9.98 7.05
C MET A 126 2.30 10.86 8.24
N PHE A 127 3.56 11.31 8.26
CA PHE A 127 4.08 12.32 9.16
C PHE A 127 4.27 13.61 8.36
N LEU A 128 3.53 14.65 8.73
CA LEU A 128 3.55 15.93 8.05
C LEU A 128 4.70 16.81 8.53
N THR A 129 5.19 17.67 7.65
CA THR A 129 6.07 18.78 8.06
C THR A 129 5.25 19.89 8.72
N PRO A 130 5.85 20.72 9.61
CA PRO A 130 5.17 21.86 10.23
C PRO A 130 4.60 22.90 9.26
N LYS A 131 5.04 22.88 8.00
CA LYS A 131 4.58 23.78 6.93
C LYS A 131 3.31 23.27 6.22
N SER A 132 2.90 22.03 6.47
CA SER A 132 1.69 21.46 5.87
C SER A 132 0.44 22.18 6.41
N GLU A 133 -0.51 22.47 5.53
CA GLU A 133 -1.71 23.25 5.88
C GLU A 133 -2.58 22.59 6.96
N LEU A 134 -2.52 21.26 7.10
CA LEU A 134 -3.27 20.50 8.11
C LEU A 134 -2.42 20.06 9.30
N TYR A 135 -1.18 20.54 9.43
CA TYR A 135 -0.27 20.08 10.47
C TYR A 135 -0.84 20.25 11.88
N ASN A 136 -1.36 21.44 12.21
CA ASN A 136 -1.88 21.72 13.55
C ASN A 136 -3.15 20.92 13.87
N GLU A 137 -4.07 20.84 12.91
CA GLU A 137 -5.35 20.12 13.07
C GLU A 137 -5.15 18.61 13.27
N LEU A 138 -4.12 18.06 12.65
CA LEU A 138 -3.81 16.63 12.67
C LEU A 138 -2.66 16.27 13.61
N ALA A 139 -2.18 17.23 14.41
CA ALA A 139 -0.98 17.08 15.25
C ALA A 139 0.22 16.48 14.49
N GLY A 140 0.38 16.87 13.23
CA GLY A 140 1.45 16.45 12.34
C GLY A 140 1.36 15.02 11.81
N ARG A 141 0.24 14.31 11.98
CA ARG A 141 0.12 12.92 11.53
C ARG A 141 -1.29 12.54 11.07
N LEU A 142 -1.37 11.65 10.10
CA LEU A 142 -2.63 11.06 9.66
C LEU A 142 -2.46 9.65 9.13
N GLY A 143 -3.53 8.88 9.19
CA GLY A 143 -3.65 7.58 8.53
C GLY A 143 -4.40 7.69 7.21
N ILE A 144 -4.00 6.90 6.23
CA ILE A 144 -4.73 6.68 4.98
C ILE A 144 -5.11 5.21 4.90
N GLU A 145 -6.37 4.95 4.61
CA GLU A 145 -6.89 3.63 4.20
C GLU A 145 -7.27 3.71 2.74
N VAL A 146 -6.68 2.84 1.91
CA VAL A 146 -7.00 2.76 0.50
C VAL A 146 -8.01 1.62 0.31
N THR A 147 -9.20 1.96 -0.17
CA THR A 147 -10.33 1.02 -0.23
C THR A 147 -10.77 0.71 -1.66
N PRO A 148 -11.26 -0.51 -1.92
CA PRO A 148 -11.82 -0.86 -3.23
C PRO A 148 -13.09 -0.05 -3.59
N PRO A 149 -13.37 0.15 -4.88
CA PRO A 149 -14.49 0.95 -5.37
C PRO A 149 -15.87 0.48 -4.86
N PHE A 150 -16.05 -0.83 -4.69
CA PHE A 150 -17.34 -1.45 -4.35
C PHE A 150 -17.45 -1.90 -2.88
N TRP A 151 -16.46 -1.54 -2.05
CA TRP A 151 -16.47 -1.96 -0.65
C TRP A 151 -17.01 -0.86 0.26
N TRP A 152 -17.86 -1.27 1.20
CA TRP A 152 -18.33 -0.44 2.30
C TRP A 152 -17.62 -0.88 3.56
N MET A 153 -16.57 -0.16 3.94
CA MET A 153 -15.77 -0.56 5.10
C MET A 153 -16.50 -0.18 6.39
N LYS A 154 -16.88 -1.17 7.19
CA LYS A 154 -17.19 -0.92 8.60
C LYS A 154 -15.88 -0.67 9.33
N PHE A 155 -15.70 0.54 9.85
CA PHE A 155 -14.47 0.94 10.51
C PHE A 155 -14.42 0.40 11.94
N PHE A 156 -13.81 -0.79 12.13
CA PHE A 156 -13.76 -1.50 13.42
C PHE A 156 -12.56 -1.12 14.31
N LYS A 157 -11.61 -0.33 13.81
CA LYS A 157 -10.32 -0.01 14.47
C LYS A 157 -10.41 1.16 15.49
N LYS A 158 -11.61 1.65 15.81
CA LYS A 158 -11.86 2.93 16.51
C LYS A 158 -11.15 3.05 17.86
N ARG A 159 -11.19 2.00 18.69
CA ARG A 159 -10.64 2.06 20.07
C ARG A 159 -9.12 2.29 20.07
N THR A 160 -8.38 1.53 19.27
CA THR A 160 -6.93 1.65 19.19
C THR A 160 -6.53 2.98 18.58
N LEU A 161 -7.17 3.40 17.48
CA LEU A 161 -6.88 4.67 16.83
C LEU A 161 -7.17 5.89 17.71
N LYS A 162 -8.24 5.84 18.53
CA LYS A 162 -8.54 6.89 19.50
C LYS A 162 -7.42 7.05 20.53
N LYS A 163 -6.91 5.94 21.09
CA LYS A 163 -5.77 5.97 22.03
C LYS A 163 -4.53 6.57 21.40
N PHE A 164 -4.31 6.28 20.13
CA PHE A 164 -3.19 6.82 19.37
C PHE A 164 -3.43 8.25 18.87
N ASN A 165 -4.59 8.87 19.14
CA ASN A 165 -4.99 10.18 18.65
C ASN A 165 -4.61 10.37 17.17
N LEU A 166 -5.05 9.43 16.34
CA LEU A 166 -4.77 9.37 14.91
C LEU A 166 -6.07 9.50 14.11
N THR A 167 -6.18 10.57 13.34
CA THR A 167 -7.24 10.74 12.33
C THR A 167 -6.92 9.87 11.12
N VAL A 168 -7.91 9.16 10.59
CA VAL A 168 -7.76 8.28 9.44
C VAL A 168 -8.72 8.71 8.33
N PHE A 169 -8.17 8.91 7.14
CA PHE A 169 -8.91 9.23 5.92
C PHE A 169 -8.97 8.03 4.98
N GLU A 170 -10.05 7.95 4.21
CA GLU A 170 -10.22 7.03 3.10
C GLU A 170 -9.76 7.69 1.80
N LEU A 171 -8.96 6.94 1.04
CA LEU A 171 -8.80 7.12 -0.39
C LEU A 171 -9.51 5.97 -1.08
N LYS A 172 -10.65 6.27 -1.71
CA LYS A 172 -11.41 5.27 -2.44
C LYS A 172 -10.85 5.11 -3.85
N MET A 173 -10.40 3.90 -4.19
CA MET A 173 -9.90 3.60 -5.53
C MET A 173 -10.99 3.75 -6.57
N LEU A 174 -10.60 4.21 -7.76
CA LEU A 174 -11.52 4.34 -8.88
C LEU A 174 -11.80 2.95 -9.52
N PRO A 175 -13.03 2.68 -9.99
CA PRO A 175 -13.39 1.42 -10.64
C PRO A 175 -12.45 1.00 -11.78
N GLU A 176 -12.00 1.96 -12.58
CA GLU A 176 -11.13 1.77 -13.74
C GLU A 176 -9.70 1.35 -13.40
N TRP A 177 -9.30 1.41 -12.12
CA TRP A 177 -8.01 0.89 -11.67
C TRP A 177 -8.04 -0.63 -11.45
N HIS A 178 -9.21 -1.25 -11.56
CA HIS A 178 -9.37 -2.68 -11.38
C HIS A 178 -8.68 -3.47 -12.49
N VAL A 179 -7.79 -4.38 -12.11
CA VAL A 179 -7.13 -5.33 -13.01
C VAL A 179 -7.85 -6.67 -12.90
N ALA A 180 -8.64 -7.02 -13.92
CA ALA A 180 -9.50 -8.20 -13.90
C ALA A 180 -8.73 -9.52 -14.01
N ASP A 181 -7.69 -9.57 -14.85
CA ASP A 181 -6.79 -10.73 -14.98
C ASP A 181 -5.34 -10.29 -14.77
N PRO A 182 -4.84 -10.38 -13.53
CA PRO A 182 -3.48 -9.97 -13.25
C PRO A 182 -2.41 -10.91 -13.81
N VAL A 183 -2.75 -12.13 -14.24
CA VAL A 183 -1.76 -13.12 -14.73
C VAL A 183 -1.14 -12.67 -16.04
N ASN A 184 -1.89 -11.90 -16.84
CA ASN A 184 -1.46 -11.39 -18.14
C ASN A 184 -1.16 -9.88 -18.13
N PHE A 185 -1.15 -9.25 -16.95
CA PHE A 185 -0.93 -7.81 -16.85
C PHE A 185 0.53 -7.47 -17.15
N THR A 186 0.75 -6.75 -18.24
CA THR A 186 2.07 -6.43 -18.77
C THR A 186 2.72 -5.27 -18.02
N VAL A 187 4.02 -5.16 -18.18
CA VAL A 187 4.82 -4.02 -17.71
C VAL A 187 4.26 -2.68 -18.21
N GLU A 188 3.91 -2.63 -19.49
CA GLU A 188 3.41 -1.40 -20.11
C GLU A 188 2.06 -1.00 -19.52
N GLU A 189 1.17 -1.97 -19.26
CA GLU A 189 -0.09 -1.73 -18.59
C GLU A 189 0.08 -1.26 -17.15
N ILE A 190 1.10 -1.74 -16.43
CA ILE A 190 1.43 -1.22 -15.09
C ILE A 190 1.87 0.24 -15.16
N LYS A 191 2.78 0.58 -16.08
CA LYS A 191 3.25 1.97 -16.24
C LYS A 191 2.10 2.91 -16.60
N GLN A 192 1.22 2.47 -17.50
CA GLN A 192 0.02 3.22 -17.86
C GLN A 192 -0.92 3.40 -16.67
N LEU A 193 -1.15 2.35 -15.88
CA LEU A 193 -1.96 2.43 -14.67
C LEU A 193 -1.31 3.35 -13.62
N GLN A 194 0.00 3.25 -13.42
CA GLN A 194 0.77 4.13 -12.53
C GLN A 194 0.65 5.59 -12.96
N GLY A 195 0.75 5.89 -14.25
CA GLY A 195 0.52 7.23 -14.81
C GLY A 195 -0.87 7.75 -14.48
N LYS A 196 -1.92 6.96 -14.79
CA LYS A 196 -3.32 7.33 -14.48
C LYS A 196 -3.55 7.60 -13.00
N ILE A 197 -3.02 6.75 -12.13
CA ILE A 197 -3.11 6.93 -10.67
C ILE A 197 -2.37 8.20 -10.26
N THR A 198 -1.14 8.40 -10.72
CA THR A 198 -0.32 9.58 -10.40
C THR A 198 -1.01 10.88 -10.83
N ASP A 199 -1.55 10.92 -12.04
CA ASP A 199 -2.27 12.08 -12.56
C ASP A 199 -3.52 12.39 -11.72
N TYR A 200 -4.29 11.36 -11.39
CA TYR A 200 -5.44 11.51 -10.50
C TYR A 200 -5.01 12.04 -9.13
N LEU A 201 -3.97 11.46 -8.52
CA LEU A 201 -3.53 11.83 -7.18
C LEU A 201 -3.01 13.27 -7.11
N ASN A 202 -2.36 13.74 -8.18
CA ASN A 202 -1.89 15.11 -8.35
C ASN A 202 -3.00 16.13 -8.65
N SER A 203 -4.17 15.69 -9.13
CA SER A 203 -5.26 16.62 -9.50
C SER A 203 -6.02 17.24 -8.31
N GLY A 204 -5.75 16.77 -7.08
CA GLY A 204 -6.50 17.10 -5.87
C GLY A 204 -7.33 15.91 -5.42
N THR A 205 -6.68 14.95 -4.76
CA THR A 205 -7.32 13.68 -4.39
C THR A 205 -8.43 13.90 -3.37
N LYS A 206 -9.64 13.44 -3.66
CA LYS A 206 -10.73 13.49 -2.68
C LYS A 206 -10.53 12.46 -1.59
N LEU A 207 -10.44 12.93 -0.36
CA LEU A 207 -10.34 12.10 0.83
C LEU A 207 -11.62 12.21 1.67
N THR A 208 -12.04 11.10 2.27
CA THR A 208 -13.20 11.05 3.19
C THR A 208 -12.73 10.73 4.60
N CYS A 209 -13.19 11.46 5.61
CA CYS A 209 -12.82 11.13 6.99
C CYS A 209 -13.51 9.82 7.43
N LEU A 210 -12.73 8.76 7.67
CA LEU A 210 -13.23 7.50 8.22
C LEU A 210 -13.32 7.52 9.73
N PHE A 211 -12.36 8.20 10.34
CA PHE A 211 -12.25 8.28 11.78
C PHE A 211 -11.52 9.56 12.19
N ASN A 212 -12.16 10.31 13.08
CA ASN A 212 -11.54 11.40 13.82
C ASN A 212 -11.65 11.03 15.32
N PRO A 213 -10.56 11.09 16.11
CA PRO A 213 -10.58 10.74 17.52
C PRO A 213 -11.51 11.61 18.39
N GLY A 214 -11.90 12.80 17.90
CA GLY A 214 -12.78 13.75 18.58
C GLY A 214 -12.02 14.87 19.27
#